data_AF-A0A4S8L4E3-F1
#
_entry.id   AF-A0A4S8L4E3-F1
#
_cell.length_a   1.000
_cell.length_b   1.000
_cell.length_c   1.000
_cell.angle_alpha   90.00
_cell.angle_beta   90.00
_cell.angle_gamma   90.00
#
_symmetry.space_group_name_H-M   'P 1'
#
loop_
_entity.id
_entity.type
_entity.pdbx_description
1 polymer ?
#
loop_
_entity_poly.entity_id
_entity_poly.type
_entity_poly.pdbx_seq_one_letter_code
_entity_poly.pdbx_strand_id
1 'polypeptide(L)'
;FPTHDLILSLSRTYFDYVQITVPFLHRPTFERGLSERLYLTNREFGALVLSVCACGARGSSDPRVYSEDPKKNAKAGYEWYTQIEPMR
;
A
#
# COMPACT_ATOMS: atom_id res chain seq x y z
N PHE A 1 7.59 5.74 -4.30
CA PHE A 1 6.55 5.73 -3.26
C PHE A 1 5.50 6.81 -3.52
N PRO A 2 4.23 6.60 -3.17
CA PRO A 2 3.26 7.70 -3.12
C PRO A 2 3.60 8.70 -2.01
N THR A 3 2.86 9.82 -1.92
CA THR A 3 3.03 10.77 -0.81
C THR A 3 2.74 10.09 0.53
N HIS A 4 3.39 10.54 1.61
CA HIS A 4 3.31 9.85 2.89
C HIS A 4 1.88 9.77 3.45
N ASP A 5 1.08 10.82 3.26
CA ASP A 5 -0.33 10.83 3.65
C ASP A 5 -1.17 9.83 2.83
N LEU A 6 -0.85 9.64 1.55
CA LEU A 6 -1.47 8.61 0.72
C LEU A 6 -1.05 7.20 1.17
N ILE A 7 0.21 6.98 1.55
CA ILE A 7 0.65 5.71 2.15
C ILE A 7 -0.19 5.38 3.38
N LEU A 8 -0.39 6.34 4.29
CA LEU A 8 -1.18 6.15 5.50
C LEU A 8 -2.65 5.81 5.18
N SER A 9 -3.25 6.54 4.23
CA SER A 9 -4.62 6.30 3.77
C SER A 9 -4.79 4.88 3.22
N LEU A 10 -3.92 4.47 2.30
CA LEU A 10 -3.97 3.15 1.67
C LEU A 10 -3.65 2.02 2.63
N SER A 11 -2.75 2.26 3.59
CA SER A 11 -2.43 1.29 4.64
C SER A 11 -3.65 1.04 5.52
N ARG A 12 -4.41 2.08 5.89
CA ARG A 12 -5.69 1.90 6.61
C ARG A 12 -6.66 1.06 5.79
N THR A 13 -6.88 1.41 4.52
CA THR A 13 -7.74 0.60 3.62
C THR A 13 -7.28 -0.86 3.53
N TYR A 14 -5.98 -1.13 3.48
CA TYR A 14 -5.46 -2.49 3.52
C TYR A 14 -5.83 -3.22 4.82
N PHE A 15 -5.56 -2.62 5.98
CA PHE A 15 -5.86 -3.25 7.27
C PHE A 15 -7.36 -3.44 7.50
N ASP A 16 -8.17 -2.51 7.02
CA ASP A 16 -9.61 -2.50 7.25
C ASP A 16 -10.37 -3.46 6.30
N TYR A 17 -9.85 -3.73 5.09
CA TYR A 17 -10.58 -4.53 4.09
C TYR A 17 -9.81 -5.76 3.59
N VAL A 18 -8.49 -5.66 3.40
CA VAL A 18 -7.69 -6.76 2.81
C VAL A 18 -7.22 -7.71 3.90
N GLN A 19 -6.69 -7.18 5.01
CA GLN A 19 -6.12 -7.99 6.07
C GLN A 19 -7.13 -8.95 6.72
N ILE A 20 -8.41 -8.61 6.73
CA ILE A 20 -9.49 -9.47 7.23
C ILE A 20 -9.48 -10.82 6.49
N THR A 21 -9.16 -10.82 5.20
CA THR A 21 -9.07 -12.04 4.39
C THR A 21 -7.68 -12.69 4.43
N VAL A 22 -6.64 -11.90 4.69
CA VAL A 22 -5.23 -12.32 4.56
C VAL A 22 -4.40 -11.72 5.71
N PRO A 23 -4.45 -12.30 6.93
CA PRO A 23 -3.90 -11.69 8.15
C PRO A 23 -2.40 -11.93 8.35
N PHE A 24 -1.56 -11.51 7.41
CA PHE A 24 -0.11 -11.71 7.51
C PHE A 24 0.65 -10.59 8.22
N LEU A 25 0.08 -9.38 8.35
CA LEU A 25 0.80 -8.23 8.91
C LEU A 25 0.31 -7.86 10.30
N HIS A 26 1.27 -7.68 11.22
CA HIS A 26 0.99 -7.11 12.53
C HIS A 26 0.89 -5.58 12.42
N ARG A 27 -0.34 -5.06 12.44
CA ARG A 27 -0.65 -3.64 12.22
C ARG A 27 0.19 -2.67 13.07
N PRO A 28 0.32 -2.85 14.41
CA PRO A 28 1.11 -1.93 15.22
C PRO A 28 2.59 -1.87 14.82
N THR A 29 3.19 -3.01 14.45
CA THR A 29 4.59 -3.06 14.00
C THR A 29 4.76 -2.33 12.67
N PHE A 30 3.82 -2.52 11.75
CA PHE A 30 3.85 -1.87 10.45
C PHE A 30 3.66 -0.34 10.57
N GLU A 31 2.66 0.11 11.35
CA GLU A 31 2.40 1.54 11.57
C GLU A 31 3.58 2.24 12.27
N ARG A 32 4.25 1.56 13.21
CA ARG A 32 5.50 2.07 13.80
C ARG A 32 6.58 2.28 12.73
N GLY A 33 6.82 1.29 11.87
CA GLY A 33 7.78 1.42 10.78
C GLY A 33 7.43 2.53 9.79
N LEU A 34 6.14 2.80 9.55
CA LEU A 34 5.70 3.96 8.77
C LEU A 34 6.02 5.28 9.47
N SER A 35 5.75 5.39 10.77
CA SER A 35 6.03 6.62 11.54
C SER A 35 7.51 7.00 11.54
N GLU A 36 8.39 5.98 11.57
CA GLU A 36 9.85 6.12 11.49
C GLU A 36 10.35 6.33 10.05
N ARG A 37 9.45 6.30 9.05
CA ARG A 37 9.77 6.32 7.62
C ARG A 37 10.81 5.29 7.19
N LEU A 38 10.76 4.10 7.83
CA LEU A 38 11.71 3.02 7.61
C LEU A 38 11.75 2.55 6.14
N TYR A 39 10.68 2.79 5.38
CA TYR A 39 10.58 2.42 3.96
C TYR A 39 11.55 3.20 3.06
N LEU A 40 12.14 4.29 3.55
CA LEU A 40 13.14 5.07 2.82
C LEU A 40 14.56 4.49 2.95
N THR A 41 14.82 3.68 3.98
CA THR A 41 16.16 3.18 4.31
C THR A 41 16.24 1.65 4.32
N ASN A 42 15.14 0.96 4.58
CA ASN A 42 15.04 -0.50 4.56
C ASN A 42 14.30 -0.95 3.30
N ARG A 43 15.01 -1.60 2.39
CA ARG A 43 14.49 -2.08 1.11
C ARG A 43 13.32 -3.05 1.26
N GLU A 44 13.44 -4.04 2.15
CA GLU A 44 12.42 -5.07 2.35
C GLU A 44 11.14 -4.48 2.93
N PHE A 45 11.28 -3.56 3.88
CA PHE A 45 10.13 -2.82 4.40
C PHE A 45 9.54 -1.87 3.34
N GLY A 46 10.38 -1.27 2.48
CA GLY A 46 9.93 -0.50 1.33
C GLY A 46 9.07 -1.32 0.36
N ALA A 47 9.51 -2.53 0.01
CA ALA A 47 8.75 -3.47 -0.80
C ALA A 47 7.43 -3.88 -0.13
N LEU A 48 7.45 -4.07 1.20
CA LEU A 48 6.24 -4.36 1.97
C LEU A 48 5.24 -3.19 1.94
N VAL A 49 5.72 -1.95 2.10
CA VAL A 49 4.87 -0.75 2.02
C VAL A 49 4.27 -0.59 0.62
N LEU A 50 5.04 -0.83 -0.44
CA LEU A 50 4.52 -0.80 -1.82
C LEU A 50 3.47 -1.88 -2.07
N SER A 51 3.67 -3.09 -1.53
CA SER A 51 2.69 -4.19 -1.55
C SER A 51 1.38 -3.78 -0.89
N VAL A 52 1.47 -3.22 0.31
CA VAL A 52 0.31 -2.73 1.08
C VAL A 52 -0.42 -1.61 0.32
N CYS A 53 0.32 -0.67 -0.27
CA CYS A 53 -0.27 0.39 -1.08
C CYS A 53 -1.00 -0.19 -2.30
N ALA A 54 -0.40 -1.14 -3.01
CA ALA A 54 -1.00 -1.77 -4.19
C ALA A 54 -2.31 -2.50 -3.85
N CYS A 55 -2.34 -3.22 -2.73
CA CYS A 55 -3.54 -3.90 -2.26
C CYS A 55 -4.61 -2.91 -1.77
N GLY A 56 -4.23 -1.90 -0.98
CA GLY A 56 -5.14 -0.88 -0.46
C GLY A 56 -5.75 0.02 -1.54
N ALA A 57 -5.06 0.19 -2.67
CA ALA A 57 -5.51 1.01 -3.80
C ALA A 57 -6.91 0.66 -4.30
N ARG A 58 -7.21 -0.65 -4.37
CA ARG A 58 -8.47 -1.15 -4.94
C ARG A 58 -9.71 -0.77 -4.14
N GLY A 59 -9.56 -0.57 -2.83
CA GLY A 59 -10.64 -0.14 -1.94
C GLY A 59 -10.61 1.34 -1.61
N SER A 60 -9.70 2.11 -2.23
CA SER A 60 -9.52 3.53 -1.92
C SER A 60 -10.53 4.40 -2.66
N SER A 61 -11.07 5.41 -1.97
CA SER A 61 -11.84 6.50 -2.57
C SER A 61 -11.02 7.78 -2.73
N ASP A 62 -9.72 7.74 -2.45
CA ASP A 62 -8.83 8.90 -2.61
C ASP A 62 -8.72 9.25 -4.10
N PRO A 63 -8.95 10.52 -4.51
CA PRO A 63 -8.96 10.93 -5.92
C PRO A 63 -7.60 10.80 -6.61
N ARG A 64 -6.51 10.61 -5.85
CA ARG A 64 -5.18 10.29 -6.41
C ARG A 64 -5.08 8.85 -6.92
N VAL A 65 -6.05 8.00 -6.58
CA VAL A 65 -6.10 6.57 -6.92
C VAL A 65 -7.38 6.24 -7.68
N TYR A 66 -8.50 6.77 -7.24
CA TYR A 66 -9.81 6.58 -7.84
C TYR A 66 -9.94 7.35 -9.15
N SER A 67 -10.51 6.71 -10.16
CA SER A 67 -10.89 7.32 -11.43
C SER A 67 -12.35 7.01 -11.74
N GLU A 68 -13.03 7.92 -12.43
CA GLU A 68 -14.39 7.67 -12.93
C GLU A 68 -14.43 6.57 -14.01
N ASP A 69 -13.28 6.23 -14.62
CA ASP A 69 -13.15 5.13 -15.57
C ASP A 69 -12.93 3.79 -14.83
N PRO A 70 -13.88 2.83 -14.90
CA PRO A 70 -13.75 1.53 -14.25
C PRO A 70 -12.52 0.74 -14.70
N LYS A 71 -12.07 0.93 -15.95
CA LYS A 71 -10.86 0.25 -16.47
C LYS A 71 -9.59 0.76 -15.82
N LYS A 72 -9.57 2.03 -15.38
CA LYS A 72 -8.45 2.60 -14.61
C LYS A 72 -8.49 2.12 -13.17
N ASN A 73 -9.67 2.00 -12.56
CA ASN A 73 -9.82 1.43 -11.21
C ASN A 73 -9.35 -0.02 -11.15
N ALA A 74 -9.57 -0.81 -12.21
CA ALA A 74 -9.03 -2.18 -12.29
C ALA A 74 -7.50 -2.24 -12.24
N LYS A 75 -6.80 -1.14 -12.58
CA LYS A 75 -5.35 -0.99 -12.52
C LYS A 75 -4.88 -0.19 -11.29
N ALA A 76 -5.78 0.19 -10.38
CA ALA A 76 -5.42 0.94 -9.18
C ALA A 76 -4.33 0.20 -8.39
N GLY A 77 -3.25 0.92 -8.07
CA GLY A 77 -2.11 0.38 -7.33
C GLY A 77 -1.09 -0.40 -8.16
N TYR A 78 -1.34 -0.61 -9.46
CA TYR A 78 -0.41 -1.32 -10.34
C TYR A 78 0.96 -0.66 -10.41
N GLU A 79 0.99 0.68 -10.40
CA GLU A 79 2.23 1.47 -10.38
C GLU A 79 3.13 1.21 -9.16
N TRP A 80 2.56 0.83 -8.00
CA TRP A 80 3.34 0.46 -6.82
C TRP A 80 3.75 -1.01 -6.86
N TYR A 81 2.89 -1.87 -7.40
CA TYR A 81 3.22 -3.27 -7.62
C TYR A 81 4.44 -3.44 -8.54
N THR A 82 4.53 -2.69 -9.64
CA THR A 82 5.64 -2.78 -10.60
C THR A 82 6.99 -2.34 -10.04
N GLN A 83 7.04 -1.70 -8.87
CA GLN A 83 8.28 -1.31 -8.19
C GLN A 83 8.83 -2.41 -7.27
N ILE A 84 8.07 -3.49 -7.04
CA ILE A 84 8.47 -4.57 -6.14
C ILE A 84 9.35 -5.54 -6.90
N GLU A 85 10.63 -5.56 -6.55
CA GLU A 85 11.57 -6.55 -7.04
C GLU A 85 11.29 -7.93 -6.40
N PRO A 86 11.29 -9.03 -7.17
CA PRO A 86 11.18 -10.36 -6.60
C PRO A 86 12.35 -10.64 -5.64
N MET A 87 12.07 -11.39 -4.58
CA MET A 87 13.12 -11.91 -3.70
C MET A 87 14.07 -12.77 -4.53
N ARG A 88 15.38 -12.49 -4.43
CA ARG A 88 16.45 -13.28 -5.05
C ARG A 88 16.83 -14.46 -4.17
#